data_AF-A0AAV3XEJ1-F1
#
_entry.id   AF-A0AAV3XEJ1-F1
#
_cell.length_a   1.000
_cell.length_b   1.000
_cell.length_c   1.000
_cell.angle_alpha   90.00
_cell.angle_beta   90.00
_cell.angle_gamma   90.00
#
_symmetry.space_group_name_H-M   'P 1'
#
loop_
_entity.id
_entity.type
_entity.pdbx_description
1 polymer ?
#
loop_
_entity_poly.entity_id
_entity_poly.type
_entity_poly.pdbx_seq_one_letter_code
_entity_poly.pdbx_strand_id
1 'polypeptide(L)'
;MNESRLDLSKPIGECSTQELLEALMLQRGRFNLFDAERVLHDLYANRNLWISFFMGPQIVEDAEYCLNGLFRTLRSISYRWHADTLYVHAQDDDCVYPLVELGKVWQCDDVEVFDRKRTGELMGRYPAPSPVVVYWWD
;
A
#
# COMPACT_ATOMS: atom_id res chain seq x y z
N MET A 1 -1.42 -14.98 17.93
CA MET A 1 -2.76 -14.65 17.40
C MET A 1 -2.58 -14.43 15.92
N ASN A 2 -3.25 -15.22 15.07
CA ASN A 2 -3.24 -15.04 13.61
C ASN A 2 -4.09 -13.81 13.29
N GLU A 3 -3.49 -12.64 13.25
CA GLU A 3 -4.20 -11.39 12.95
C GLU A 3 -4.18 -11.10 11.45
N SER A 4 -5.41 -11.11 10.94
CA SER A 4 -5.99 -10.66 9.68
C SER A 4 -5.45 -11.27 8.38
N ARG A 5 -6.31 -12.05 7.75
CA ARG A 5 -6.44 -12.17 6.30
C ARG A 5 -7.92 -11.89 6.07
N LEU A 6 -8.28 -11.16 5.02
CA LEU A 6 -9.68 -10.90 4.70
C LEU A 6 -10.55 -12.17 4.85
N ASP A 7 -11.46 -12.15 5.82
CA ASP A 7 -12.46 -13.20 6.02
C ASP A 7 -13.68 -12.90 5.13
N LEU A 8 -13.82 -13.65 4.03
CA LEU A 8 -14.92 -13.49 3.09
C LEU A 8 -16.28 -13.91 3.65
N SER A 9 -16.33 -14.56 4.81
CA SER A 9 -17.58 -14.89 5.50
C SER A 9 -18.11 -13.74 6.37
N LYS A 10 -17.27 -12.74 6.63
CA LYS A 10 -17.58 -11.57 7.44
C LYS A 10 -18.47 -10.59 6.67
N PRO A 11 -19.56 -10.06 7.27
CA PRO A 11 -20.34 -8.99 6.65
C PRO A 11 -19.47 -7.78 6.34
N ILE A 12 -19.67 -7.15 5.18
CA ILE A 12 -18.88 -5.97 4.74
C ILE A 12 -18.88 -4.85 5.80
N GLY A 13 -20.02 -4.63 6.46
CA GLY A 13 -20.15 -3.60 7.50
C GLY A 13 -19.35 -3.87 8.78
N GLU A 14 -18.82 -5.09 8.94
CA GLU A 14 -17.96 -5.47 10.06
C GLU A 14 -16.48 -5.49 9.66
N CYS A 15 -16.16 -5.45 8.37
CA CYS A 15 -14.79 -5.41 7.87
C CYS A 15 -14.09 -4.10 8.27
N SER A 16 -12.84 -4.21 8.71
CA SER A 16 -11.96 -3.07 8.90
C SER A 16 -11.60 -2.44 7.56
N THR A 17 -11.19 -1.17 7.57
CA THR A 17 -10.72 -0.48 6.36
C THR A 17 -9.55 -1.22 5.69
N GLN A 18 -8.64 -1.80 6.48
CA GLN A 18 -7.50 -2.58 5.95
C GLN A 18 -8.00 -3.82 5.20
N GLU A 19 -8.95 -4.57 5.77
CA GLU A 19 -9.56 -5.74 5.11
C GLU A 19 -10.24 -5.35 3.78
N LEU A 20 -10.94 -4.21 3.74
CA LEU A 20 -11.56 -3.74 2.50
C LEU A 20 -10.53 -3.34 1.43
N LEU A 21 -9.41 -2.74 1.82
CA LEU A 21 -8.33 -2.40 0.90
C LEU A 21 -7.61 -3.66 0.37
N GLU A 22 -7.46 -4.69 1.20
CA GLU A 22 -6.98 -6.01 0.75
C GLU A 22 -7.91 -6.64 -0.26
N ALA A 23 -9.23 -6.54 -0.05
CA ALA A 23 -10.22 -7.04 -0.99
C ALA A 23 -10.04 -6.39 -2.38
N LEU A 24 -9.73 -5.09 -2.44
CA LEU A 24 -9.43 -4.39 -3.70
C LEU A 24 -8.13 -4.89 -4.35
N MET A 25 -7.10 -5.21 -3.56
CA MET A 25 -5.87 -5.83 -4.07
C MET A 25 -6.15 -7.21 -4.68
N LEU A 26 -6.91 -8.06 -3.96
CA LEU A 26 -7.30 -9.39 -4.42
C LEU A 26 -8.22 -9.33 -5.65
N GLN A 27 -9.13 -8.36 -5.72
CA GLN A 27 -9.99 -8.14 -6.88
C GLN A 27 -9.16 -7.82 -8.14
N ARG A 28 -8.06 -7.06 -8.00
CA ARG A 28 -7.12 -6.82 -9.10
C ARG A 28 -6.33 -8.08 -9.45
N GLY A 29 -6.03 -8.94 -8.48
CA GLY A 29 -5.43 -10.24 -8.68
C GLY A 29 -3.95 -10.14 -9.04
N ARG A 30 -3.59 -10.54 -10.26
CA ARG A 30 -2.22 -10.55 -10.77
C ARG A 30 -2.09 -9.66 -11.98
N PHE A 31 -0.98 -8.92 -12.07
CA PHE A 31 -0.59 -8.18 -13.26
C PHE A 31 0.92 -8.05 -13.29
N ASN A 32 1.54 -8.17 -14.47
CA ASN A 32 2.99 -8.19 -14.61
C ASN A 32 3.65 -9.15 -13.61
N LEU A 33 4.56 -8.66 -12.76
CA LEU A 33 5.18 -9.47 -11.70
C LEU A 33 4.46 -9.35 -10.33
N PHE A 34 3.44 -8.51 -10.23
CA PHE A 34 2.64 -8.37 -9.03
C PHE A 34 1.72 -9.58 -8.81
N ASP A 35 1.77 -10.13 -7.59
CA ASP A 35 0.90 -11.20 -7.11
C ASP A 35 0.28 -10.83 -5.76
N ALA A 36 -0.99 -10.42 -5.76
CA ALA A 36 -1.69 -9.97 -4.57
C ALA A 36 -1.65 -10.98 -3.43
N GLU A 37 -1.83 -12.27 -3.72
CA GLU A 37 -1.86 -13.30 -2.66
C GLU A 37 -0.50 -13.44 -1.97
N ARG A 38 0.58 -13.41 -2.76
CA ARG A 38 1.94 -13.50 -2.24
C ARG A 38 2.32 -12.26 -1.44
N VAL A 39 2.03 -11.07 -1.97
CA VAL A 39 2.30 -9.80 -1.29
C VAL A 39 1.58 -9.75 0.05
N LEU A 40 0.28 -10.10 0.08
CA LEU A 40 -0.50 -10.12 1.31
C LEU A 40 0.01 -11.18 2.30
N HIS A 41 0.33 -12.38 1.82
CA HIS A 41 0.93 -13.42 2.65
C HIS A 41 2.21 -12.93 3.33
N ASP A 42 3.13 -12.32 2.57
CA ASP A 42 4.42 -11.88 3.08
C ASP A 42 4.27 -10.67 4.03
N LEU A 43 3.35 -9.74 3.75
CA LEU A 43 3.01 -8.66 4.68
C LEU A 43 2.52 -9.23 6.01
N TYR A 44 1.62 -10.21 5.99
CA TYR A 44 1.09 -10.80 7.22
C TYR A 44 2.08 -11.69 7.97
N ALA A 45 2.97 -12.38 7.26
CA ALA A 45 4.10 -13.09 7.86
C ALA A 45 5.05 -12.13 8.59
N ASN A 46 5.09 -10.85 8.18
CA ASN A 46 5.92 -9.80 8.75
C ASN A 46 5.08 -8.68 9.40
N ARG A 47 3.96 -9.04 10.06
CA ARG A 47 2.99 -8.11 10.65
C ARG A 47 3.61 -7.06 11.58
N ASN A 48 4.71 -7.38 12.24
CA ASN A 48 5.41 -6.49 13.16
C ASN A 48 6.17 -5.35 12.46
N LEU A 49 6.34 -5.39 11.13
CA LEU A 49 7.06 -4.36 10.38
C LEU A 49 6.20 -3.15 9.99
N TRP A 50 4.87 -3.27 10.02
CA TRP A 50 3.98 -2.25 9.43
C TRP A 50 2.77 -1.91 10.31
N ILE A 51 2.27 -0.69 10.12
CA ILE A 51 1.06 -0.15 10.77
C ILE A 51 -0.17 -0.34 9.89
N SER A 52 -0.05 0.06 8.61
CA SER A 52 -1.11 -0.06 7.60
C SER A 52 -0.49 -0.08 6.20
N PHE A 53 -1.26 -0.54 5.21
CA PHE A 53 -0.85 -0.47 3.81
C PHE A 53 -2.04 -0.26 2.89
N PHE A 54 -1.80 0.27 1.69
CA PHE A 54 -2.81 0.29 0.63
C PHE A 54 -2.14 0.26 -0.73
N MET A 55 -2.84 -0.30 -1.72
CA MET A 55 -2.43 -0.22 -3.10
C MET A 55 -3.27 0.84 -3.81
N GLY A 56 -2.63 1.87 -4.36
CA GLY A 56 -3.28 2.97 -5.06
C GLY A 56 -2.52 3.39 -6.33
N PRO A 57 -2.99 4.43 -7.02
CA PRO A 57 -2.18 5.09 -8.04
C PRO A 57 -0.91 5.70 -7.44
N GLN A 58 0.12 5.85 -8.27
CA GLN A 58 1.31 6.59 -7.89
C GLN A 58 0.96 8.04 -7.47
N ILE A 59 1.45 8.46 -6.31
CA ILE A 59 1.37 9.82 -5.81
C ILE A 59 2.52 10.58 -6.48
N VAL A 60 2.19 11.34 -7.52
CA VAL A 60 3.17 12.18 -8.23
C VAL A 60 3.14 13.57 -7.61
N GLU A 61 4.31 14.05 -7.21
CA GLU A 61 4.51 15.43 -6.76
C GLU A 61 4.63 16.35 -7.98
N ASP A 62 3.51 16.52 -8.67
CA ASP A 62 3.37 17.55 -9.70
C ASP A 62 2.62 18.74 -9.10
N ALA A 63 3.33 19.83 -8.84
CA ALA A 63 2.75 21.05 -8.27
C ALA A 63 1.70 21.68 -9.21
N GLU A 64 1.80 21.43 -10.52
CA GLU A 64 0.85 21.94 -11.51
C GLU A 64 -0.43 21.09 -11.56
N TYR A 65 -0.32 19.80 -11.22
CA TYR A 65 -1.38 18.81 -11.40
C TYR A 65 -1.64 17.90 -10.19
N CYS A 66 -1.52 18.43 -8.97
CA CYS A 66 -1.61 17.65 -7.73
C CYS A 66 -2.92 16.86 -7.55
N LEU A 67 -4.00 17.25 -8.24
CA LEU A 67 -5.29 16.56 -8.20
C LEU A 67 -5.47 15.46 -9.26
N ASN A 68 -4.57 15.38 -10.26
CA ASN A 68 -4.72 14.40 -11.35
C ASN A 68 -4.75 12.96 -10.84
N GLY A 69 -3.97 12.64 -9.79
CA GLY A 69 -4.03 11.34 -9.13
C GLY A 69 -5.44 11.02 -8.60
N LEU A 70 -6.06 11.96 -7.90
CA LEU A 70 -7.41 11.81 -7.35
C LEU A 70 -8.47 11.66 -8.45
N PHE A 71 -8.41 12.47 -9.51
CA PHE A 71 -9.35 12.36 -10.64
C PHE A 71 -9.16 11.06 -11.43
N ARG A 72 -7.93 10.54 -11.55
CA ARG A 72 -7.67 9.21 -12.11
C ARG A 72 -8.31 8.12 -11.25
N THR A 73 -8.22 8.23 -9.92
CA THR A 73 -8.92 7.31 -8.99
C THR A 73 -10.43 7.38 -9.19
N LEU A 74 -11.01 8.59 -9.20
CA LEU A 74 -12.45 8.79 -9.38
C LEU A 74 -12.96 8.23 -10.71
N ARG A 75 -12.20 8.40 -11.79
CA ARG A 75 -12.52 7.81 -13.09
C ARG A 75 -12.47 6.28 -13.05
N SER A 76 -11.53 5.71 -12.30
CA SER A 76 -11.28 4.27 -12.30
C SER A 76 -12.26 3.51 -11.42
N ILE A 77 -12.68 4.08 -10.28
CA ILE A 77 -13.52 3.40 -9.27
C ILE A 77 -14.90 2.95 -9.81
N SER A 78 -15.41 3.56 -10.87
CA SER A 78 -16.68 3.17 -11.51
C SER A 78 -16.58 1.88 -12.34
N TYR A 79 -15.36 1.39 -12.62
CA TYR A 79 -15.12 0.23 -13.47
C TYR A 79 -14.10 -0.75 -12.88
N ARG A 80 -12.88 -0.29 -12.56
CA ARG A 80 -11.80 -1.12 -11.99
C ARG A 80 -10.88 -0.31 -11.08
N TRP A 81 -10.43 -0.90 -9.97
CA TRP A 81 -9.40 -0.30 -9.12
C TRP A 81 -8.04 -0.30 -9.83
N HIS A 82 -7.68 0.82 -10.47
CA HIS A 82 -6.41 0.96 -11.18
C HIS A 82 -5.30 1.44 -10.24
N ALA A 83 -4.79 0.53 -9.42
CA ALA A 83 -3.65 0.75 -8.54
C ALA A 83 -2.42 -0.11 -8.89
N ASP A 84 -1.29 0.53 -9.18
CA ASP A 84 0.01 -0.05 -9.57
C ASP A 84 1.10 0.19 -8.52
N THR A 85 0.77 0.91 -7.45
CA THR A 85 1.72 1.31 -6.42
C THR A 85 1.23 0.87 -5.05
N LEU A 86 2.04 0.11 -4.31
CA LEU A 86 1.79 -0.29 -2.93
C LEU A 86 2.52 0.66 -1.98
N TYR A 87 1.81 1.18 -0.98
CA TYR A 87 2.37 2.00 0.10
C TYR A 87 2.26 1.23 1.41
N VAL A 88 3.38 1.02 2.09
CA VAL A 88 3.44 0.35 3.39
C VAL A 88 3.97 1.32 4.43
N HIS A 89 3.13 1.67 5.40
CA HIS A 89 3.48 2.52 6.53
C HIS A 89 4.24 1.68 7.56
N ALA A 90 5.53 1.94 7.72
CA ALA A 90 6.41 1.18 8.61
C ALA A 90 6.04 1.42 10.08
N GLN A 91 6.33 0.44 10.94
CA GLN A 91 6.15 0.58 12.39
C GLN A 91 7.11 1.63 12.98
N ASP A 92 8.34 1.65 12.50
CA ASP A 92 9.41 2.59 12.85
C ASP A 92 10.52 2.59 11.77
N ASP A 93 11.61 3.29 12.03
CA ASP A 93 12.73 3.45 11.09
C ASP A 93 13.51 2.12 10.90
N ASP A 94 13.60 1.28 11.93
CA ASP A 94 14.34 0.01 11.88
C ASP A 94 13.62 -1.02 10.99
N CYS A 95 12.30 -0.87 10.83
CA CYS A 95 11.48 -1.70 9.96
C CYS A 95 11.64 -1.40 8.46
N VAL A 96 12.24 -0.26 8.09
CA VAL A 96 12.35 0.17 6.68
C VAL A 96 13.20 -0.79 5.87
N TYR A 97 14.37 -1.18 6.36
CA TYR A 97 15.28 -2.05 5.59
C TYR A 97 14.66 -3.44 5.30
N PRO A 98 14.10 -4.16 6.29
CA PRO A 98 13.37 -5.41 6.02
C PRO A 98 12.21 -5.25 5.03
N LEU A 99 11.46 -4.14 5.11
CA LEU A 99 10.39 -3.85 4.15
C LEU A 99 10.95 -3.66 2.73
N VAL A 100 12.01 -2.87 2.56
CA VAL A 100 12.67 -2.68 1.24
C VAL A 100 13.11 -4.02 0.63
N GLU A 101 13.63 -4.95 1.44
CA GLU A 101 14.03 -6.28 0.95
C GLU A 101 12.85 -7.10 0.39
N LEU A 102 11.61 -6.88 0.88
CA LEU A 102 10.43 -7.52 0.29
C LEU A 102 10.21 -7.10 -1.17
N GLY A 103 10.59 -5.88 -1.54
CA GLY A 103 10.49 -5.40 -2.92
C GLY A 103 11.31 -6.24 -3.90
N LYS A 104 12.47 -6.77 -3.46
CA LYS A 104 13.27 -7.72 -4.26
C LYS A 104 12.57 -9.07 -4.41
N VAL A 105 11.95 -9.55 -3.34
CA VAL A 105 11.20 -10.82 -3.31
C VAL A 105 10.00 -10.77 -4.25
N TRP A 106 9.32 -9.62 -4.29
CA TRP A 106 8.17 -9.35 -5.15
C TRP A 106 8.52 -8.87 -6.56
N GLN A 107 9.81 -8.68 -6.84
CA GLN A 107 10.33 -8.22 -8.14
C GLN A 107 9.64 -6.92 -8.59
N CYS A 108 9.56 -5.95 -7.69
CA CYS A 108 9.10 -4.61 -8.03
C CYS A 108 10.06 -3.95 -9.02
N ASP A 109 9.52 -3.15 -9.94
CA ASP A 109 10.33 -2.38 -10.88
C ASP A 109 11.06 -1.24 -10.15
N ASP A 110 10.41 -0.65 -9.13
CA ASP A 110 11.02 0.36 -8.28
C ASP A 110 10.56 0.23 -6.81
N VAL A 111 11.46 0.64 -5.90
CA VAL A 111 11.21 0.70 -4.46
C VAL A 111 11.77 2.01 -3.92
N GLU A 112 10.89 2.85 -3.38
CA GLU A 112 11.22 4.15 -2.82
C GLU A 112 10.89 4.20 -1.32
N VAL A 113 11.64 5.00 -0.57
CA VAL A 113 11.35 5.27 0.84
C VAL A 113 10.96 6.73 1.02
N PHE A 114 9.75 6.96 1.52
CA PHE A 114 9.35 8.27 2.02
C PHE A 114 9.80 8.37 3.48
N ASP A 115 10.76 9.26 3.74
CA ASP A 115 11.22 9.52 5.10
C ASP A 115 10.09 10.12 5.98
N ARG A 116 10.37 10.29 7.27
CA ARG A 116 9.38 10.83 8.22
C ARG A 116 8.88 12.21 7.79
N LYS A 117 9.78 13.08 7.32
CA LYS A 117 9.44 14.44 6.91
C LYS A 117 8.44 14.40 5.75
N ARG A 118 8.77 13.68 4.68
CA ARG A 118 7.91 13.51 3.50
C ARG A 118 6.59 12.84 3.86
N THR A 119 6.63 11.80 4.70
CA THR A 119 5.41 11.14 5.16
C THR A 119 4.52 12.10 5.97
N GLY A 120 5.10 12.96 6.81
CA GLY A 120 4.39 14.00 7.56
C GLY A 120 3.74 15.06 6.67
N GLU A 121 4.44 15.48 5.62
CA GLU A 121 3.93 16.41 4.60
C GLU A 121 2.72 15.79 3.87
N LEU A 122 2.82 14.53 3.44
CA LEU A 122 1.75 13.84 2.71
C LEU A 122 0.55 13.46 3.58
N MET A 123 0.77 13.04 4.84
CA MET A 123 -0.30 12.66 5.77
C MET A 123 -0.91 13.85 6.53
N GLY A 124 -0.33 15.05 6.40
CA GLY A 124 -0.79 16.25 7.10
C GLY A 124 -0.70 16.14 8.62
N ARG A 125 0.32 15.47 9.17
CA ARG A 125 0.39 15.11 10.59
C ARG A 125 1.72 15.52 11.24
N TYR A 126 1.62 16.12 12.44
CA TYR A 126 2.75 16.48 13.30
C TYR A 126 2.53 15.98 14.74
N PRO A 127 3.52 15.35 15.42
CA PRO A 127 4.86 15.04 14.92
C PRO A 127 4.82 14.08 13.73
N ALA A 128 5.88 14.14 12.92
CA ALA A 128 5.95 13.39 11.68
C ALA A 128 5.80 11.87 11.95
N PRO A 129 4.94 11.17 11.20
CA PRO A 129 4.73 9.73 11.34
C PRO A 129 6.00 8.93 10.99
N SER A 130 5.96 7.62 11.20
CA SER A 130 7.01 6.71 10.73
C SER A 130 7.07 6.67 9.19
N PRO A 131 8.20 6.22 8.61
CA PRO A 131 8.40 6.19 7.17
C PRO A 131 7.37 5.34 6.41
N VAL A 132 7.24 5.59 5.12
CA VAL A 132 6.47 4.75 4.18
C VAL A 132 7.42 4.15 3.15
N VAL A 133 7.33 2.83 2.93
CA VAL A 133 8.01 2.16 1.81
C VAL A 133 7.02 2.00 0.67
N VAL A 134 7.44 2.41 -0.52
CA VAL A 134 6.62 2.48 -1.73
C VAL A 134 7.17 1.49 -2.75
N TYR A 135 6.29 0.66 -3.30
CA TYR A 135 6.63 -0.36 -4.30
C TYR A 135 5.81 -0.10 -5.55
N TRP A 136 6.46 -0.14 -6.71
CA TRP A 136 5.80 0.10 -7.99
C TRP A 136 6.03 -1.06 -8.96
N TRP A 137 5.00 -1.35 -9.77
CA TRP A 137 5.03 -2.28 -10.88
C TRP A 137 4.44 -1.60 -12.13
N ASP A 138 5.16 -1.63 -13.25
CA ASP A 138 4.60 -1.30 -14.58
C ASP A 138 3.74 -2.45 -15.08
#